data_AF-A0A4W6C630-F1
#
_entry.id   AF-A0A4W6C630-F1
#
_cell.length_a   1.000
_cell.length_b   1.000
_cell.length_c   1.000
_cell.angle_alpha   90.00
_cell.angle_beta   90.00
_cell.angle_gamma   90.00
#
_symmetry.space_group_name_H-M   'P 1'
#
loop_
_entity.id
_entity.type
_entity.pdbx_description
1 polymer ?
#
loop_
_entity_poly.entity_id
_entity_poly.type
_entity_poly.pdbx_seq_one_letter_code
_entity_poly.pdbx_strand_id
1 'polypeptide(L)'
;GFAITVSLSEMFAKKHGYKVDANQEMYAIGFCNILPSFFRCFTTSAALTKTLVKESTGMPDSDLTRCFKCVLAVIIVVNLRGALRKFTDIPRMWRINHVDTSIWLVTMLTSSLVNTELGLLVGVLVSAFCVLGRTQQVQVLELGRATTREHYEDLSSYRGLQTHPGVAVFRYEAPLYYANQSMFKKSLYKCVGLDPVKEKTRRLKIKKKKSKQQEGVADATNMKSEKEDEATATVTLMPDEKSSLRSIVIDCSRRFVRKDYGELGVKVVLAQCNTSVLDTLERGGYYPDKKGSDGGESRIVFFTIADAVRYVQSLSAPNGDCDTKH
;
A
#
# COMPACT_ATOMS: atom_id res chain seq x y z
N GLY A 1 -5.98 26.48 -17.44
CA GLY A 1 -7.20 27.28 -17.23
C GLY A 1 -7.79 26.98 -15.88
N PHE A 2 -8.66 25.98 -15.81
CA PHE A 2 -9.36 25.54 -14.60
C PHE A 2 -8.48 25.43 -13.34
N ALA A 3 -7.35 24.70 -13.41
CA ALA A 3 -6.47 24.50 -12.27
C ALA A 3 -5.94 25.83 -11.66
N ILE A 4 -5.69 26.84 -12.49
CA ILE A 4 -5.20 28.16 -12.03
C ILE A 4 -6.34 28.90 -11.30
N THR A 5 -7.53 28.94 -11.90
CA THR A 5 -8.70 29.61 -11.32
C THR A 5 -9.14 28.97 -10.01
N VAL A 6 -9.20 27.64 -9.92
CA VAL A 6 -9.54 26.93 -8.68
C VAL A 6 -8.47 27.14 -7.61
N SER A 7 -7.18 27.05 -7.97
CA SER A 7 -6.09 27.29 -7.00
C SER A 7 -6.13 28.71 -6.43
N LEU A 8 -6.45 29.70 -7.26
CA LEU A 8 -6.60 31.09 -6.82
C LEU A 8 -7.84 31.26 -5.92
N SER A 9 -8.96 30.66 -6.31
CA SER A 9 -10.20 30.70 -5.55
C SER A 9 -10.03 30.04 -4.17
N GLU A 10 -9.37 28.89 -4.10
CA GLU A 10 -9.03 28.23 -2.83
C GLU A 10 -8.08 29.08 -1.96
N MET A 11 -7.14 29.80 -2.57
CA MET A 11 -6.25 30.70 -1.84
C MET A 11 -7.02 31.84 -1.17
N PHE A 12 -7.96 32.46 -1.89
CA PHE A 12 -8.84 33.49 -1.33
C PHE A 12 -9.83 32.92 -0.31
N ALA A 13 -10.38 31.73 -0.56
CA ALA A 13 -11.25 31.02 0.37
C ALA A 13 -10.57 30.77 1.71
N LYS A 14 -9.32 30.30 1.70
CA LYS A 14 -8.51 30.11 2.91
C LYS A 14 -8.23 31.43 3.63
N LYS A 15 -8.02 32.53 2.89
CA LYS A 15 -7.73 33.84 3.45
C LYS A 15 -8.97 34.50 4.09
N HIS A 16 -10.14 34.29 3.51
CA HIS A 16 -11.39 34.97 3.89
C HIS A 16 -12.40 34.06 4.59
N GLY A 17 -12.09 32.77 4.79
CA GLY A 17 -12.89 31.83 5.57
C GLY A 17 -14.15 31.32 4.88
N TYR A 18 -14.25 31.41 3.56
CA TYR A 18 -15.38 30.84 2.80
C TYR A 18 -15.01 29.51 2.15
N LYS A 19 -16.01 28.76 1.67
CA LYS A 19 -15.81 27.50 0.93
C LYS A 19 -15.95 27.74 -0.57
N VAL A 20 -15.12 27.03 -1.35
CA VAL A 20 -15.17 27.03 -2.82
C VAL A 20 -15.58 25.64 -3.29
N ASP A 21 -16.52 25.57 -4.23
CA ASP A 21 -16.90 24.34 -4.92
C ASP A 21 -16.20 24.28 -6.29
N ALA A 22 -15.30 23.31 -6.45
CA ALA A 22 -14.54 23.13 -7.68
C ALA A 22 -15.42 22.76 -8.89
N ASN A 23 -16.54 22.05 -8.68
CA ASN A 23 -17.45 21.70 -9.76
C ASN A 23 -18.16 22.95 -10.28
N GLN A 24 -18.61 23.82 -9.37
CA GLN A 24 -19.23 25.09 -9.73
C GLN A 24 -18.27 26.00 -10.50
N GLU A 25 -17.02 26.12 -10.05
CA GLU A 25 -15.98 26.87 -10.76
C GLU A 25 -15.71 26.30 -12.17
N MET A 26 -15.75 24.97 -12.33
CA MET A 26 -15.57 24.32 -13.63
C MET A 26 -16.68 24.70 -14.60
N TYR A 27 -17.94 24.64 -14.16
CA TYR A 27 -19.09 25.03 -14.98
C TYR A 27 -19.06 26.52 -15.30
N ALA A 28 -18.75 27.38 -14.33
CA ALA A 28 -18.65 28.82 -14.53
C ALA A 28 -17.60 29.17 -15.59
N ILE A 29 -16.40 28.60 -15.52
CA ILE A 29 -15.34 28.82 -16.51
C ILE A 29 -15.74 28.26 -17.88
N GLY A 30 -16.45 27.13 -17.93
CA GLY A 30 -16.99 26.57 -19.16
C GLY A 30 -17.97 27.53 -19.84
N PHE A 31 -18.98 28.02 -19.12
CA PHE A 31 -19.96 28.98 -19.66
C PHE A 31 -19.31 30.30 -20.07
N CYS A 32 -18.36 30.81 -19.28
CA CYS A 32 -17.59 32.01 -19.59
C CYS A 32 -16.72 31.87 -20.86
N ASN A 33 -16.43 30.66 -21.32
CA ASN A 33 -15.69 30.41 -22.56
C ASN A 33 -16.59 30.07 -23.75
N ILE A 34 -17.78 29.52 -23.52
CA ILE A 34 -18.75 29.20 -24.58
C ILE A 34 -19.31 30.47 -25.20
N LEU A 35 -19.82 31.42 -24.39
CA LEU A 35 -20.45 32.64 -24.92
C LEU A 35 -19.50 33.49 -25.78
N PRO A 36 -18.23 33.74 -25.38
CA PRO A 36 -17.31 34.54 -26.20
C PRO A 36 -16.78 33.82 -27.45
N SER A 37 -16.86 32.48 -27.52
CA SER A 37 -16.42 31.72 -28.69
C SER A 37 -17.21 32.07 -29.97
N PHE A 38 -18.48 32.46 -29.82
CA PHE A 38 -19.33 32.94 -30.92
C PHE A 38 -18.86 34.30 -31.50
N PHE A 39 -18.08 35.04 -30.72
CA PHE A 39 -17.55 36.36 -31.09
C PHE A 39 -16.07 36.32 -31.48
N ARG A 40 -15.51 35.14 -31.78
CA ARG A 40 -14.08 34.93 -32.08
C ARG A 40 -13.15 35.40 -30.96
N CYS A 41 -13.62 35.41 -29.71
CA CYS A 41 -12.78 35.74 -28.56
C CYS A 41 -11.86 34.57 -28.17
N PHE A 42 -10.69 34.90 -27.65
CA PHE A 42 -9.78 33.91 -27.09
C PHE A 42 -10.33 33.33 -25.78
N THR A 43 -9.90 32.11 -25.46
CA THR A 43 -10.24 31.47 -24.19
C THR A 43 -9.75 32.32 -23.01
N THR A 44 -10.65 32.57 -22.07
CA THR A 44 -10.38 33.29 -20.83
C THR A 44 -9.97 32.31 -19.73
N SER A 45 -8.98 32.72 -18.93
CA SER A 45 -8.46 32.00 -17.77
C SER A 45 -8.10 33.04 -16.69
N ALA A 46 -8.06 32.63 -15.41
CA ALA A 46 -7.60 33.50 -14.33
C ALA A 46 -6.09 33.84 -14.49
N ALA A 47 -5.81 34.98 -15.12
CA ALA A 47 -4.52 35.70 -15.33
C ALA A 47 -3.38 34.93 -16.07
N LEU A 48 -2.48 35.50 -16.88
CA LEU A 48 -2.14 36.87 -17.32
C LEU A 48 -2.24 36.95 -18.86
N THR A 49 -2.71 38.08 -19.36
CA THR A 49 -3.12 38.33 -20.75
C THR A 49 -2.03 38.07 -21.79
N LYS A 50 -2.38 37.29 -22.82
CA LYS A 50 -1.52 36.93 -23.96
C LYS A 50 -1.23 38.15 -24.84
N THR A 51 0.04 38.46 -25.05
CA THR A 51 0.57 39.45 -26.02
C THR A 51 0.45 39.00 -27.49
N LEU A 52 -0.47 38.09 -27.81
CA LEU A 52 -0.59 37.42 -29.11
C LEU A 52 -1.34 38.24 -30.17
N VAL A 53 -1.83 39.44 -29.83
CA VAL A 53 -2.54 40.32 -30.78
C VAL A 53 -1.59 41.00 -31.77
N LYS A 54 -0.26 40.93 -31.54
CA LYS A 54 0.70 41.71 -32.33
C LYS A 54 1.18 41.05 -33.63
N GLU A 55 0.95 39.74 -33.80
CA GLU A 55 1.45 39.00 -34.98
C GLU A 55 0.49 39.06 -36.17
N SER A 56 -0.78 39.41 -35.95
CA SER A 56 -1.82 39.41 -37.00
C SER A 56 -2.00 40.75 -37.73
N THR A 57 -1.38 41.85 -37.28
CA THR A 57 -1.65 43.19 -37.81
C THR A 57 -0.59 43.80 -38.74
N GLY A 58 0.56 43.15 -38.96
CA GLY A 58 1.55 43.58 -39.97
C GLY A 58 1.97 45.06 -39.90
N MET A 59 1.89 45.68 -38.72
CA MET A 59 2.08 47.13 -38.57
C MET A 59 3.57 47.44 -38.41
N PRO A 60 4.16 48.39 -39.15
CA PRO A 60 5.57 48.73 -39.04
C PRO A 60 5.94 49.18 -37.62
N ASP A 61 7.13 48.81 -37.15
CA ASP A 61 7.64 49.10 -35.80
C ASP A 61 7.86 50.61 -35.61
N SER A 62 6.79 51.34 -35.25
CA SER A 62 6.89 52.74 -34.83
C SER A 62 7.58 52.89 -33.46
N ASP A 63 8.22 54.04 -33.21
CA ASP A 63 8.86 54.34 -31.91
C ASP A 63 7.87 54.23 -30.74
N LEU A 64 6.61 54.60 -30.96
CA LEU A 64 5.53 54.44 -29.99
C LEU A 64 5.25 52.96 -29.69
N THR A 65 5.21 52.13 -30.74
CA THR A 65 5.05 50.67 -30.63
C THR A 65 6.18 50.03 -29.81
N ARG A 66 7.40 50.60 -29.86
CA ARG A 66 8.57 50.17 -29.09
C ARG A 66 8.49 50.59 -27.62
N CYS A 67 8.08 51.83 -27.33
CA CYS A 67 7.84 52.29 -25.95
C CYS A 67 6.78 51.43 -25.25
N PHE A 68 5.67 51.11 -25.92
CA PHE A 68 4.65 50.20 -25.37
C PHE A 68 5.18 48.79 -25.11
N LYS A 69 6.06 48.25 -25.98
CA LYS A 69 6.72 46.94 -25.75
C LYS A 69 7.58 46.97 -24.47
N CYS A 70 8.35 48.03 -24.26
CA CYS A 70 9.21 48.18 -23.08
C CYS A 70 8.40 48.26 -21.78
N VAL A 71 7.33 49.06 -21.76
CA VAL A 71 6.45 49.19 -20.58
C VAL A 71 5.77 47.85 -20.25
N LEU A 72 5.26 47.14 -21.28
CA LEU A 72 4.66 45.81 -21.10
C LEU A 72 5.68 44.80 -20.57
N ALA A 73 6.92 44.80 -21.08
CA ALA A 73 7.97 43.91 -20.60
C ALA A 73 8.31 44.15 -19.12
N VAL A 74 8.39 45.41 -18.68
CA VAL A 74 8.62 45.76 -17.26
C VAL A 74 7.47 45.25 -16.38
N ILE A 75 6.21 45.45 -16.80
CA ILE A 75 5.03 44.95 -16.08
C ILE A 75 5.09 43.43 -15.94
N ILE A 76 5.45 42.72 -17.02
CA ILE A 76 5.59 41.26 -17.02
C ILE A 76 6.66 40.82 -16.01
N VAL A 77 7.84 41.44 -16.02
CA VAL A 77 8.95 41.10 -15.10
C VAL A 77 8.56 41.36 -13.64
N VAL A 78 7.90 42.48 -13.36
CA VAL A 78 7.42 42.81 -12.00
C VAL A 78 6.40 41.78 -11.51
N ASN A 79 5.46 41.36 -12.38
CA ASN A 79 4.47 40.33 -12.04
C ASN A 79 5.11 38.95 -11.84
N LEU A 80 6.16 38.62 -12.59
CA LEU A 80 6.90 37.35 -12.46
C LEU A 80 7.80 37.30 -11.23
N ARG A 81 8.15 38.44 -10.62
CA ARG A 81 9.02 38.48 -9.43
C ARG A 81 8.53 37.57 -8.30
N GLY A 82 7.21 37.50 -8.08
CA GLY A 82 6.61 36.61 -7.09
C GLY A 82 6.83 35.12 -7.39
N ALA A 83 6.73 34.73 -8.66
CA ALA A 83 7.00 33.37 -9.11
C ALA A 83 8.49 33.02 -9.03
N LEU A 84 9.37 33.95 -9.41
CA LEU A 84 10.82 33.74 -9.38
C LEU A 84 11.37 33.53 -7.95
N ARG A 85 10.75 34.15 -6.94
CA ARG A 85 11.12 33.89 -5.53
C ARG A 85 10.94 32.42 -5.11
N LYS A 86 10.08 31.65 -5.79
CA LYS A 86 9.89 30.22 -5.50
C LYS A 86 11.15 29.38 -5.79
N PHE A 87 12.02 29.82 -6.70
CA PHE A 87 13.30 29.14 -6.94
C PHE A 87 14.24 29.22 -5.72
N THR A 88 14.12 30.28 -4.91
CA THR A 88 14.89 30.44 -3.69
C THR A 88 14.48 29.44 -2.60
N ASP A 89 13.26 28.90 -2.67
CA ASP A 89 12.74 27.93 -1.70
C ASP A 89 13.19 26.48 -1.97
N ILE A 90 13.79 26.19 -3.13
CA ILE A 90 14.20 24.82 -3.55
C ILE A 90 15.09 24.12 -2.51
N PRO A 91 16.14 24.75 -1.93
CA PRO A 91 16.99 24.07 -0.95
C PRO A 91 16.25 23.69 0.33
N ARG A 92 15.22 24.46 0.70
CA ARG A 92 14.36 24.14 1.84
C ARG A 92 13.44 22.96 1.50
N MET A 93 12.84 22.95 0.31
CA MET A 93 11.97 21.86 -0.15
C MET A 93 12.72 20.53 -0.22
N TRP A 94 13.96 20.54 -0.74
CA TRP A 94 14.80 19.33 -0.86
C TRP A 94 15.06 18.66 0.49
N ARG A 95 15.28 19.46 1.55
CA ARG A 95 15.51 18.94 2.91
C ARG A 95 14.27 18.30 3.54
N ILE A 96 13.07 18.70 3.13
CA ILE A 96 11.82 18.17 3.67
C ILE A 96 11.40 16.92 2.90
N ASN A 97 11.35 17.00 1.56
CA ASN A 97 10.91 15.90 0.72
C ASN A 97 11.63 15.94 -0.65
N HIS A 98 12.65 15.10 -0.79
CA HIS A 98 13.47 14.99 -1.99
C HIS A 98 12.66 14.53 -3.22
N VAL A 99 11.62 13.70 -3.04
CA VAL A 99 10.81 13.20 -4.17
C VAL A 99 9.94 14.31 -4.75
N ASP A 100 9.25 15.08 -3.92
CA ASP A 100 8.38 16.16 -4.40
C ASP A 100 9.20 17.27 -5.04
N THR A 101 10.41 17.53 -4.51
CA THR A 101 11.35 18.48 -5.10
C THR A 101 11.90 17.96 -6.44
N SER A 102 12.15 16.65 -6.57
CA SER A 102 12.52 16.03 -7.84
C SER A 102 11.42 16.15 -8.89
N ILE A 103 10.15 15.88 -8.53
CA ILE A 103 9.00 16.08 -9.43
C ILE A 103 8.93 17.53 -9.89
N TRP A 104 9.08 18.48 -8.97
CA TRP A 104 9.07 19.91 -9.29
C TRP A 104 10.20 20.28 -10.27
N LEU A 105 11.43 19.81 -10.02
CA LEU A 105 12.59 20.08 -10.88
C LEU A 105 12.41 19.49 -12.28
N VAL A 106 11.96 18.24 -12.38
CA VAL A 106 11.70 17.57 -13.66
C VAL A 106 10.61 18.33 -14.43
N THR A 107 9.49 18.65 -13.77
CA THR A 107 8.38 19.38 -14.40
C THR A 107 8.83 20.75 -14.91
N MET A 108 9.55 21.52 -14.08
CA MET A 108 10.06 22.83 -14.47
C MET A 108 11.06 22.73 -15.63
N LEU A 109 12.04 21.82 -15.54
CA LEU A 109 13.05 21.66 -16.58
C LEU A 109 12.41 21.23 -17.92
N THR A 110 11.48 20.28 -17.90
CA THR A 110 10.76 19.87 -19.11
C THR A 110 9.87 20.98 -19.66
N SER A 111 9.14 21.71 -18.82
CA SER A 111 8.32 22.85 -19.25
C SER A 111 9.16 23.98 -19.87
N SER A 112 10.38 24.21 -19.34
CA SER A 112 11.26 25.29 -19.81
C SER A 112 12.03 24.93 -21.08
N LEU A 113 12.42 23.66 -21.27
CA LEU A 113 13.24 23.24 -22.40
C LEU A 113 12.44 22.76 -23.61
N VAL A 114 11.26 22.17 -23.37
CA VAL A 114 10.46 21.55 -24.44
C VAL A 114 9.25 22.41 -24.76
N ASN A 115 8.21 22.34 -23.92
CA ASN A 115 6.97 23.06 -24.06
C ASN A 115 6.23 23.01 -22.72
N THR A 116 5.47 24.05 -22.42
CA THR A 116 4.70 24.14 -21.17
C THR A 116 3.66 23.02 -21.06
N GLU A 117 2.98 22.68 -22.16
CA GLU A 117 1.98 21.61 -22.21
C GLU A 117 2.59 20.22 -21.98
N LEU A 118 3.71 19.92 -22.64
CA LEU A 118 4.42 18.65 -22.47
C LEU A 118 5.03 18.53 -21.06
N GLY A 119 5.59 19.62 -20.52
CA GLY A 119 6.12 19.61 -19.16
C GLY A 119 5.03 19.36 -18.11
N LEU A 120 3.83 19.92 -18.29
CA LEU A 120 2.69 19.62 -17.42
C LEU A 120 2.32 18.14 -17.49
N LEU A 121 2.21 17.56 -18.69
CA LEU A 121 1.91 16.14 -18.88
C LEU A 121 2.95 15.26 -18.20
N VAL A 122 4.24 15.51 -18.43
CA VAL A 122 5.35 14.77 -17.82
C VAL A 122 5.30 14.90 -16.30
N GLY A 123 5.07 16.09 -15.76
CA GLY A 123 4.97 16.31 -14.31
C GLY A 123 3.83 15.50 -13.66
N VAL A 124 2.66 15.47 -14.30
CA VAL A 124 1.52 14.67 -13.82
C VAL A 124 1.84 13.17 -13.85
N LEU A 125 2.44 12.68 -14.94
CA LEU A 125 2.80 11.26 -15.07
C LEU A 125 3.86 10.83 -14.06
N VAL A 126 4.93 11.62 -13.89
CA VAL A 126 5.99 11.35 -12.91
C VAL A 126 5.43 11.41 -11.49
N SER A 127 4.59 12.40 -11.18
CA SER A 127 3.92 12.49 -9.87
C SER A 127 3.07 11.26 -9.58
N ALA A 128 2.24 10.82 -10.53
CA ALA A 128 1.42 9.63 -10.39
C ALA A 128 2.28 8.37 -10.20
N PHE A 129 3.35 8.22 -10.98
CA PHE A 129 4.28 7.09 -10.86
C PHE A 129 4.99 7.07 -9.50
N CYS A 130 5.45 8.22 -9.00
CA CYS A 130 6.05 8.33 -7.67
C CYS A 130 5.07 7.98 -6.55
N VAL A 131 3.80 8.40 -6.66
CA VAL A 131 2.75 8.01 -5.71
C VAL A 131 2.57 6.49 -5.74
N LEU A 132 2.45 5.88 -6.92
CA LEU A 132 2.32 4.43 -7.06
C LEU A 132 3.54 3.67 -6.51
N GLY A 133 4.75 4.20 -6.73
CA GLY A 133 5.97 3.62 -6.17
C GLY A 133 5.99 3.67 -4.64
N ARG A 134 5.59 4.81 -4.06
CA ARG A 134 5.47 4.98 -2.61
C ARG A 134 4.42 4.05 -2.01
N THR A 135 3.26 3.85 -2.67
CA THR A 135 2.24 2.94 -2.16
C THR A 135 2.65 1.47 -2.20
N GLN A 136 3.64 1.10 -3.04
CA GLN A 136 4.14 -0.27 -3.14
C GLN A 136 5.16 -0.65 -2.06
N GLN A 137 5.86 0.31 -1.45
CA GLN A 137 6.99 0.07 -0.54
C GLN A 137 6.59 -0.12 0.95
N VAL A 138 5.32 -0.38 1.24
CA VAL A 138 4.88 -0.45 2.64
C VAL A 138 5.36 -1.73 3.31
N GLN A 139 5.96 -1.56 4.50
CA GLN A 139 6.54 -2.62 5.30
C GLN A 139 5.45 -3.38 6.08
N VAL A 140 5.72 -4.66 6.33
CA VAL A 140 4.92 -5.47 7.26
C VAL A 140 5.51 -5.24 8.65
N LEU A 141 4.68 -4.81 9.59
CA LEU A 141 5.06 -4.59 10.98
C LEU A 141 4.70 -5.82 11.80
N GLU A 142 5.64 -6.28 12.64
CA GLU A 142 5.37 -7.32 13.62
C GLU A 142 4.85 -6.66 14.90
N LEU A 143 3.72 -7.15 15.41
CA LEU A 143 3.04 -6.57 16.55
C LEU A 143 3.28 -7.39 17.83
N GLY A 144 3.51 -6.67 18.93
CA GLY A 144 3.67 -7.21 20.27
C GLY A 144 2.67 -6.56 21.22
N ARG A 145 2.34 -7.28 22.29
CA ARG A 145 1.36 -6.83 23.29
C ARG A 145 2.07 -6.14 24.47
N ALA A 146 1.51 -5.04 24.94
CA ALA A 146 1.95 -4.42 26.19
C ALA A 146 1.54 -5.25 27.42
N THR A 147 2.37 -5.34 28.45
CA THR A 147 2.13 -6.19 29.64
C THR A 147 0.82 -5.87 30.37
N THR A 148 0.41 -4.60 30.40
CA THR A 148 -0.70 -4.13 31.24
C THR A 148 -1.98 -3.82 30.45
N ARG A 149 -1.91 -3.71 29.11
CA ARG A 149 -3.03 -3.31 28.25
C ARG A 149 -3.18 -4.26 27.07
N GLU A 150 -4.39 -4.40 26.54
CA GLU A 150 -4.65 -5.21 25.34
C GLU A 150 -4.24 -4.52 24.02
N HIS A 151 -3.28 -3.59 24.11
CA HIS A 151 -2.85 -2.80 22.98
C HIS A 151 -1.67 -3.49 22.28
N TYR A 152 -1.80 -3.64 20.97
CA TYR A 152 -0.78 -4.24 20.10
C TYR A 152 -0.08 -3.15 19.29
N GLU A 153 1.24 -3.06 19.44
CA GLU A 153 2.07 -2.10 18.72
C GLU A 153 3.30 -2.75 18.11
N ASP A 154 3.93 -2.01 17.21
CA ASP A 154 5.12 -2.47 16.49
C ASP A 154 6.31 -2.71 17.45
N LEU A 155 6.89 -3.91 17.36
CA LEU A 155 8.08 -4.30 18.13
C LEU A 155 9.30 -3.44 17.79
N SER A 156 9.39 -2.93 16.55
CA SER A 156 10.54 -2.12 16.15
C SER A 156 10.47 -0.70 16.73
N SER A 157 9.26 -0.18 16.93
CA SER A 157 8.99 1.16 17.43
C SER A 157 9.04 1.27 18.96
N TYR A 158 8.63 0.23 19.69
CA TYR A 158 8.52 0.29 21.16
C TYR A 158 9.19 -0.90 21.87
N ARG A 159 9.91 -0.62 22.96
CA ARG A 159 10.55 -1.63 23.81
C ARG A 159 9.58 -2.13 24.90
N GLY A 160 9.76 -3.38 25.33
CA GLY A 160 8.96 -3.98 26.42
C GLY A 160 7.66 -4.64 25.97
N LEU A 161 7.45 -4.79 24.66
CA LEU A 161 6.33 -5.54 24.10
C LEU A 161 6.63 -7.05 24.11
N GLN A 162 5.61 -7.85 24.41
CA GLN A 162 5.72 -9.32 24.47
C GLN A 162 5.00 -9.96 23.28
N THR A 163 5.64 -10.95 22.66
CA THR A 163 5.04 -11.81 21.65
C THR A 163 4.51 -13.09 22.29
N HIS A 164 3.54 -13.73 21.65
CA HIS A 164 2.96 -14.97 22.15
C HIS A 164 3.66 -16.18 21.52
N PRO A 165 4.08 -17.19 22.31
CA PRO A 165 4.67 -18.42 21.76
C PRO A 165 3.70 -19.08 20.77
N GLY A 166 4.20 -19.39 19.56
CA GLY A 166 3.43 -20.06 18.51
C GLY A 166 2.44 -19.18 17.72
N VAL A 167 2.29 -17.89 18.06
CA VAL A 167 1.39 -16.94 17.38
C VAL A 167 2.14 -15.69 16.95
N ALA A 168 2.24 -15.46 15.64
CA ALA A 168 2.76 -14.21 15.10
C ALA A 168 1.60 -13.27 14.74
N VAL A 169 1.71 -12.00 15.10
CA VAL A 169 0.73 -10.96 14.78
C VAL A 169 1.41 -9.95 13.86
N PHE A 170 0.81 -9.69 12.70
CA PHE A 170 1.34 -8.71 11.73
C PHE A 170 0.31 -7.65 11.39
N ARG A 171 0.79 -6.41 11.25
CA ARG A 171 0.03 -5.28 10.70
C ARG A 171 0.60 -4.88 9.36
N TYR A 172 -0.28 -4.74 8.38
CA TYR A 172 0.09 -4.22 7.06
C TYR A 172 -0.49 -2.82 6.85
N GLU A 173 0.38 -1.82 6.78
CA GLU A 173 -0.04 -0.41 6.71
C GLU A 173 -0.40 0.07 5.29
N ALA A 174 -0.71 -0.84 4.37
CA ALA A 174 -1.09 -0.50 2.99
C ALA A 174 -2.37 -1.21 2.56
N PRO A 175 -3.14 -0.61 1.63
CA PRO A 175 -4.15 -1.37 0.90
C PRO A 175 -3.44 -2.46 0.08
N LEU A 176 -3.89 -3.70 0.19
CA LEU A 176 -3.40 -4.83 -0.58
C LEU A 176 -4.17 -4.94 -1.90
N TYR A 177 -3.45 -4.97 -3.01
CA TYR A 177 -3.95 -5.14 -4.37
C TYR A 177 -2.98 -6.01 -5.18
N TYR A 178 -3.35 -6.34 -6.42
CA TYR A 178 -2.59 -7.30 -7.22
C TYR A 178 -1.10 -6.95 -7.38
N ALA A 179 -0.75 -5.66 -7.49
CA ALA A 179 0.63 -5.25 -7.72
C ALA A 179 1.55 -5.38 -6.49
N ASN A 180 1.03 -5.19 -5.27
CA ASN A 180 1.84 -5.26 -4.04
C ASN A 180 1.76 -6.62 -3.32
N GLN A 181 0.90 -7.54 -3.76
CA GLN A 181 0.72 -8.85 -3.14
C GLN A 181 2.03 -9.66 -3.02
N SER A 182 2.92 -9.53 -4.00
CA SER A 182 4.18 -10.29 -4.06
C SER A 182 5.18 -9.79 -3.02
N MET A 183 5.22 -8.47 -2.82
CA MET A 183 6.04 -7.82 -1.80
C MET A 183 5.50 -8.13 -0.40
N PHE A 184 4.18 -8.06 -0.22
CA PHE A 184 3.54 -8.46 1.03
C PHE A 184 3.90 -9.90 1.42
N LYS A 185 3.75 -10.86 0.50
CA LYS A 185 4.10 -12.27 0.74
C LYS A 185 5.58 -12.45 1.09
N LYS A 186 6.49 -11.83 0.33
CA LYS A 186 7.92 -11.89 0.61
C LYS A 186 8.26 -11.34 2.00
N SER A 187 7.69 -10.19 2.37
CA SER A 187 7.88 -9.58 3.68
C SER A 187 7.32 -10.47 4.80
N LEU A 188 6.11 -11.02 4.63
CA LEU A 188 5.49 -11.93 5.58
C LEU A 188 6.35 -13.19 5.79
N TYR A 189 6.81 -13.82 4.71
CA TYR A 189 7.68 -15.00 4.78
C TYR A 189 9.02 -14.70 5.45
N LYS A 190 9.59 -13.53 5.17
CA LYS A 190 10.83 -13.07 5.82
C LYS A 190 10.65 -12.89 7.33
N CYS A 191 9.55 -12.26 7.76
CA CYS A 191 9.26 -12.04 9.18
C CYS A 191 8.97 -13.34 9.93
N VAL A 192 8.24 -14.26 9.32
CA VAL A 192 7.91 -15.57 9.90
C VAL A 192 9.13 -16.53 9.89
N GLY A 193 10.20 -16.19 9.18
CA GLY A 193 11.38 -17.06 9.02
C GLY A 193 11.11 -18.32 8.18
N LEU A 194 9.94 -18.41 7.54
CA LEU A 194 9.55 -19.52 6.67
C LEU A 194 9.82 -19.15 5.22
N ASP A 195 10.94 -19.62 4.67
CA ASP A 195 11.21 -19.50 3.24
C ASP A 195 10.36 -20.54 2.47
N PRO A 196 9.40 -20.10 1.63
CA PRO A 196 8.49 -21.01 0.92
C PRO A 196 9.23 -21.97 -0.02
N VAL A 197 10.41 -21.61 -0.53
CA VAL A 197 11.22 -22.48 -1.37
C VAL A 197 11.82 -23.60 -0.54
N LYS A 198 12.44 -23.26 0.61
CA LYS A 198 13.03 -24.24 1.54
C LYS A 198 11.97 -25.18 2.11
N GLU A 199 10.79 -24.66 2.46
CA GLU A 199 9.70 -25.46 3.03
C GLU A 199 9.11 -26.43 2.00
N LYS A 200 8.90 -26.00 0.74
CA LYS A 200 8.48 -26.91 -0.34
C LYS A 200 9.51 -28.02 -0.57
N THR A 201 10.80 -27.70 -0.60
CA THR A 201 11.88 -28.71 -0.72
C THR A 201 11.92 -29.65 0.48
N ARG A 202 11.76 -29.14 1.71
CA ARG A 202 11.71 -29.95 2.94
C ARG A 202 10.55 -30.95 2.89
N ARG A 203 9.35 -30.49 2.51
CA ARG A 203 8.17 -31.36 2.37
C ARG A 203 8.32 -32.39 1.27
N LEU A 204 8.90 -32.03 0.12
CA LEU A 204 9.20 -32.98 -0.95
C LEU A 204 10.21 -34.04 -0.47
N LYS A 205 11.23 -33.66 0.32
CA LYS A 205 12.16 -34.61 0.94
C LYS A 205 11.46 -35.53 1.95
N ILE A 206 10.56 -35.00 2.78
CA ILE A 206 9.76 -35.80 3.73
C ILE A 206 8.82 -36.75 2.98
N LYS A 207 8.17 -36.30 1.90
CA LYS A 207 7.29 -37.13 1.08
C LYS A 207 8.06 -38.24 0.38
N LYS A 208 9.26 -37.94 -0.15
CA LYS A 208 10.19 -38.95 -0.72
C LYS A 208 10.73 -39.92 0.32
N LYS A 209 10.97 -39.49 1.56
CA LYS A 209 11.39 -40.38 2.66
C LYS A 209 10.24 -41.27 3.13
N LYS A 210 9.01 -40.74 3.20
CA LYS A 210 7.80 -41.53 3.51
C LYS A 210 7.48 -42.55 2.41
N SER A 211 7.65 -42.20 1.13
CA SER A 211 7.45 -43.15 0.03
C SER A 211 8.51 -44.26 0.06
N LYS A 212 9.78 -43.93 0.35
CA LYS A 212 10.85 -44.93 0.53
C LYS A 212 10.66 -45.81 1.77
N GLN A 213 10.09 -45.28 2.86
CA GLN A 213 9.74 -46.08 4.04
C GLN A 213 8.53 -46.99 3.79
N GLN A 214 7.55 -46.56 3.00
CA GLN A 214 6.42 -47.42 2.60
C GLN A 214 6.84 -48.53 1.62
N GLU A 215 7.77 -48.25 0.70
CA GLU A 215 8.37 -49.28 -0.18
C GLU A 215 9.24 -50.26 0.62
N GLY A 216 10.04 -49.79 1.58
CA GLY A 216 10.88 -50.66 2.43
C GLY A 216 10.11 -51.52 3.44
N VAL A 217 8.92 -51.08 3.89
CA VAL A 217 8.06 -51.87 4.79
C VAL A 217 7.27 -52.94 4.01
N ALA A 218 6.92 -52.68 2.74
CA ALA A 218 6.31 -53.69 1.87
C ALA A 218 7.28 -54.85 1.56
N ASP A 219 8.58 -54.58 1.48
CA ASP A 219 9.62 -55.60 1.24
C ASP A 219 9.99 -56.38 2.54
N ALA A 220 9.89 -55.73 3.70
CA ALA A 220 10.22 -56.33 5.00
C ALA A 220 9.13 -57.23 5.61
N THR A 221 7.95 -57.34 4.99
CA THR A 221 6.87 -58.21 5.51
C THR A 221 7.05 -59.68 5.08
N ASN A 222 8.15 -60.03 4.39
CA ASN A 222 8.40 -61.37 3.89
C ASN A 222 9.78 -61.92 4.27
N MET A 223 10.14 -61.89 5.56
CA MET A 223 11.05 -62.87 6.21
C MET A 223 11.17 -62.55 7.72
N LYS A 224 10.78 -63.49 8.57
CA LYS A 224 11.16 -63.52 10.00
C LYS A 224 12.37 -64.43 10.17
N SER A 225 13.40 -64.00 10.90
CA SER A 225 14.01 -64.74 12.03
C SER A 225 15.32 -64.11 12.54
N GLU A 226 15.46 -64.11 13.88
CA GLU A 226 16.68 -64.16 14.70
C GLU A 226 17.47 -62.88 15.08
N LYS A 227 17.30 -62.55 16.38
CA LYS A 227 18.23 -62.15 17.47
C LYS A 227 19.22 -60.96 17.40
N GLU A 228 19.11 -60.21 18.51
CA GLU A 228 20.10 -59.50 19.35
C GLU A 228 20.61 -58.10 18.95
N ASP A 229 20.18 -57.15 19.80
CA ASP A 229 20.86 -55.97 20.35
C ASP A 229 21.75 -55.11 19.45
N GLU A 230 21.25 -53.93 19.08
CA GLU A 230 21.98 -52.68 19.34
C GLU A 230 21.08 -51.44 19.19
N ALA A 231 21.30 -50.49 20.08
CA ALA A 231 20.64 -49.20 20.27
C ALA A 231 19.97 -48.62 19.01
N THR A 232 18.62 -48.63 19.01
CA THR A 232 17.85 -47.77 18.12
C THR A 232 18.05 -46.33 18.60
N ALA A 233 19.06 -45.67 18.04
CA ALA A 233 19.27 -44.24 18.19
C ALA A 233 18.02 -43.53 17.68
N THR A 234 17.13 -43.21 18.60
CA THR A 234 16.04 -42.28 18.40
C THR A 234 16.71 -40.96 18.06
N VAL A 235 16.90 -40.69 16.76
CA VAL A 235 17.33 -39.38 16.28
C VAL A 235 16.14 -38.45 16.49
N THR A 236 16.01 -38.02 17.74
CA THR A 236 15.21 -36.88 18.16
C THR A 236 15.83 -35.69 17.45
N LEU A 237 15.35 -35.42 16.23
CA LEU A 237 15.61 -34.16 15.55
C LEU A 237 15.03 -33.08 16.46
N MET A 238 15.88 -32.50 17.31
CA MET A 238 15.53 -31.32 18.08
C MET A 238 15.03 -30.28 17.08
N PRO A 239 13.77 -29.82 17.19
CA PRO A 239 13.30 -28.76 16.33
C PRO A 239 14.08 -27.50 16.69
N ASP A 240 14.75 -26.93 15.68
CA ASP A 240 15.34 -25.60 15.72
C ASP A 240 14.30 -24.62 16.33
N GLU A 241 14.59 -24.07 17.51
CA GLU A 241 13.65 -23.36 18.41
C GLU A 241 12.94 -22.15 17.77
N LYS A 242 13.32 -21.75 16.55
CA LYS A 242 12.66 -20.70 15.77
C LYS A 242 11.49 -21.19 14.89
N SER A 243 11.13 -22.47 14.93
CA SER A 243 10.16 -23.08 14.00
C SER A 243 8.83 -23.54 14.63
N SER A 244 8.34 -22.88 15.68
CA SER A 244 7.06 -23.22 16.33
C SER A 244 5.85 -22.37 15.91
N LEU A 245 5.98 -21.50 14.89
CA LEU A 245 4.87 -20.66 14.44
C LEU A 245 3.78 -21.50 13.78
N ARG A 246 2.68 -21.70 14.51
CA ARG A 246 1.54 -22.53 14.10
C ARG A 246 0.40 -21.71 13.52
N SER A 247 0.36 -20.41 13.81
CA SER A 247 -0.73 -19.53 13.38
C SER A 247 -0.30 -18.07 13.24
N ILE A 248 -0.92 -17.38 12.29
CA ILE A 248 -0.66 -15.98 11.96
C ILE A 248 -1.95 -15.19 12.10
N VAL A 249 -1.92 -14.09 12.85
CA VAL A 249 -3.00 -13.09 12.91
C VAL A 249 -2.60 -11.90 12.06
N ILE A 250 -3.45 -11.50 11.11
CA ILE A 250 -3.22 -10.35 10.24
C ILE A 250 -4.23 -9.25 10.60
N ASP A 251 -3.72 -8.13 11.10
CA ASP A 251 -4.49 -6.89 11.26
C ASP A 251 -4.77 -6.29 9.86
N CYS A 252 -6.05 -6.25 9.51
CA CYS A 252 -6.59 -5.83 8.21
C CYS A 252 -7.42 -4.55 8.32
N SER A 253 -6.99 -3.59 9.15
CA SER A 253 -7.59 -2.25 9.20
C SER A 253 -7.75 -1.58 7.82
N ARG A 254 -6.93 -1.97 6.82
CA ARG A 254 -6.98 -1.50 5.42
C ARG A 254 -7.37 -2.61 4.43
N ARG A 255 -7.74 -2.21 3.19
CA ARG A 255 -8.25 -3.11 2.14
C ARG A 255 -7.36 -4.35 1.94
N PHE A 256 -7.91 -5.55 2.08
CA PHE A 256 -7.22 -6.81 1.84
C PHE A 256 -7.79 -7.51 0.60
N VAL A 257 -6.93 -8.02 -0.29
CA VAL A 257 -7.33 -8.83 -1.45
C VAL A 257 -6.56 -10.16 -1.46
N ARG A 258 -7.34 -11.22 -1.61
CA ARG A 258 -7.10 -12.68 -1.48
C ARG A 258 -5.81 -13.24 -2.12
N LYS A 259 -5.15 -14.20 -1.44
CA LYS A 259 -4.66 -15.48 -2.00
C LYS A 259 -4.26 -16.50 -0.91
N ASP A 260 -4.32 -17.78 -1.24
CA ASP A 260 -4.28 -18.97 -0.38
C ASP A 260 -3.01 -19.11 0.47
N TYR A 261 -3.18 -19.07 1.80
CA TYR A 261 -2.15 -19.42 2.78
C TYR A 261 -2.29 -20.87 3.30
N GLY A 262 -3.28 -21.62 2.81
CA GLY A 262 -3.55 -23.00 3.24
C GLY A 262 -2.46 -24.02 2.85
N GLU A 263 -1.67 -23.75 1.81
CA GLU A 263 -0.66 -24.70 1.31
C GLU A 263 0.50 -24.96 2.29
N LEU A 264 0.73 -24.06 3.26
CA LEU A 264 1.85 -24.14 4.20
C LEU A 264 1.48 -24.73 5.56
N GLY A 265 0.23 -25.13 5.80
CA GLY A 265 -0.21 -25.67 7.10
C GLY A 265 -0.16 -24.65 8.25
N VAL A 266 -0.06 -23.36 7.92
CA VAL A 266 -0.15 -22.25 8.87
C VAL A 266 -1.56 -21.69 8.81
N LYS A 267 -2.27 -21.67 9.94
CA LYS A 267 -3.63 -21.10 10.00
C LYS A 267 -3.53 -19.57 10.02
N VAL A 268 -4.19 -18.91 9.06
CA VAL A 268 -4.25 -17.44 8.99
C VAL A 268 -5.61 -16.96 9.50
N VAL A 269 -5.57 -16.00 10.42
CA VAL A 269 -6.75 -15.38 11.04
C VAL A 269 -6.75 -13.89 10.75
N LEU A 270 -7.90 -13.32 10.40
CA LEU A 270 -8.03 -11.89 10.13
C LEU A 270 -8.60 -11.16 11.35
N ALA A 271 -8.06 -9.99 11.67
CA ALA A 271 -8.57 -9.12 12.74
C ALA A 271 -8.79 -7.69 12.21
N GLN A 272 -9.73 -6.95 12.82
CA GLN A 272 -9.98 -5.53 12.55
C GLN A 272 -10.28 -5.18 11.07
N CYS A 273 -10.94 -6.08 10.33
CA CYS A 273 -11.34 -5.81 8.95
C CYS A 273 -12.41 -4.71 8.87
N ASN A 274 -12.18 -3.70 8.01
CA ASN A 274 -13.19 -2.70 7.69
C ASN A 274 -14.39 -3.34 6.94
N THR A 275 -15.61 -2.79 7.08
CA THR A 275 -16.86 -3.30 6.50
C THR A 275 -16.79 -3.46 4.98
N SER A 276 -16.16 -2.53 4.27
CA SER A 276 -15.95 -2.65 2.81
C SER A 276 -15.07 -3.85 2.44
N VAL A 277 -14.12 -4.23 3.30
CA VAL A 277 -13.24 -5.38 3.08
C VAL A 277 -13.99 -6.67 3.34
N LEU A 278 -14.79 -6.71 4.41
CA LEU A 278 -15.65 -7.85 4.74
C LEU A 278 -16.61 -8.17 3.58
N ASP A 279 -17.28 -7.16 3.06
CA ASP A 279 -18.19 -7.28 1.92
C ASP A 279 -17.47 -7.73 0.64
N THR A 280 -16.24 -7.24 0.40
CA THR A 280 -15.41 -7.72 -0.73
C THR A 280 -14.99 -9.18 -0.56
N LEU A 281 -14.64 -9.61 0.66
CA LEU A 281 -14.28 -10.99 0.97
C LEU A 281 -15.47 -11.95 0.81
N GLU A 282 -16.66 -11.51 1.22
CA GLU A 282 -17.89 -12.28 1.11
C GLU A 282 -18.31 -12.46 -0.35
N ARG A 283 -18.40 -11.37 -1.13
CA ARG A 283 -18.64 -11.45 -2.59
C ARG A 283 -17.56 -12.23 -3.32
N GLY A 284 -16.33 -12.17 -2.82
CA GLY A 284 -15.19 -12.88 -3.36
C GLY A 284 -15.19 -14.38 -3.05
N GLY A 285 -16.16 -14.91 -2.30
CA GLY A 285 -16.23 -16.32 -1.92
C GLY A 285 -15.04 -16.77 -1.07
N TYR A 286 -14.55 -15.91 -0.18
CA TYR A 286 -13.45 -16.25 0.74
C TYR A 286 -13.91 -17.19 1.85
N TYR A 287 -15.15 -17.03 2.32
CA TYR A 287 -15.79 -17.95 3.25
C TYR A 287 -16.52 -19.04 2.46
N PRO A 288 -16.39 -20.33 2.81
CA PRO A 288 -17.18 -21.37 2.20
C PRO A 288 -18.68 -21.11 2.43
N ASP A 289 -19.50 -21.33 1.40
CA ASP A 289 -20.95 -21.16 1.50
C ASP A 289 -21.50 -22.07 2.61
N LYS A 290 -22.37 -21.52 3.46
CA LYS A 290 -23.10 -22.25 4.50
C LYS A 290 -24.15 -23.19 3.89
N LYS A 291 -23.72 -24.18 3.11
CA LYS A 291 -24.58 -25.26 2.62
C LYS A 291 -23.97 -26.61 2.98
N GLY A 292 -24.19 -26.98 4.24
CA GLY A 292 -23.91 -28.30 4.78
C GLY A 292 -24.43 -28.33 6.21
N SER A 293 -25.43 -29.16 6.45
CA SER A 293 -25.97 -29.43 7.78
C SER A 293 -24.95 -30.25 8.58
N ASP A 294 -23.88 -29.61 9.04
CA ASP A 294 -23.16 -29.99 10.26
C ASP A 294 -22.31 -28.78 10.73
N GLY A 295 -22.18 -28.63 12.04
CA GLY A 295 -21.78 -27.37 12.67
C GLY A 295 -20.40 -26.81 12.29
N GLY A 296 -20.39 -25.54 11.86
CA GLY A 296 -19.50 -24.56 12.51
C GLY A 296 -18.11 -24.30 11.93
N GLU A 297 -17.89 -24.26 10.62
CA GLU A 297 -16.74 -23.48 10.11
C GLU A 297 -17.03 -21.98 10.22
N SER A 298 -16.76 -21.49 11.43
CA SER A 298 -17.01 -20.12 11.89
C SER A 298 -16.18 -19.13 11.07
N ARG A 299 -16.79 -18.02 10.62
CA ARG A 299 -16.10 -16.88 10.00
C ARG A 299 -14.83 -16.57 10.80
N ILE A 300 -13.65 -16.80 10.21
CA ILE A 300 -12.35 -16.62 10.87
C ILE A 300 -11.94 -15.12 10.80
N VAL A 301 -12.82 -14.26 11.31
CA VAL A 301 -12.58 -12.82 11.42
C VAL A 301 -12.99 -12.33 12.79
N PHE A 302 -12.12 -11.55 13.41
CA PHE A 302 -12.34 -11.00 14.74
C PHE A 302 -12.38 -9.48 14.69
N PHE A 303 -13.17 -8.90 15.59
CA PHE A 303 -13.21 -7.44 15.76
C PHE A 303 -11.93 -6.91 16.38
N THR A 304 -11.34 -7.64 17.34
CA THR A 304 -10.09 -7.26 18.01
C THR A 304 -8.95 -8.25 17.71
N ILE A 305 -7.71 -7.77 17.77
CA ILE A 305 -6.52 -8.61 17.67
C ILE A 305 -6.44 -9.56 18.88
N ALA A 306 -6.82 -9.09 20.07
CA ALA A 306 -6.81 -9.88 21.30
C ALA A 306 -7.71 -11.13 21.18
N ASP A 307 -8.92 -10.99 20.64
CA ASP A 307 -9.85 -12.12 20.46
C ASP A 307 -9.33 -13.11 19.41
N ALA A 308 -8.74 -12.62 18.32
CA ALA A 308 -8.10 -13.47 17.32
C ALA A 308 -6.96 -14.30 17.94
N VAL A 309 -6.10 -13.67 18.75
CA VAL A 309 -4.99 -14.34 19.43
C VAL A 309 -5.51 -15.38 20.42
N ARG A 310 -6.53 -15.05 21.23
CA ARG A 310 -7.15 -16.00 22.18
C ARG A 310 -7.73 -17.22 21.48
N TYR A 311 -8.45 -17.02 20.37
CA TYR A 311 -9.00 -18.12 19.56
C TYR A 311 -7.90 -19.03 18.98
N VAL A 312 -6.81 -18.43 18.51
CA VAL A 312 -5.66 -19.19 18.00
C VAL A 312 -4.98 -20.00 19.12
N GLN A 313 -4.86 -19.42 20.31
CA GLN A 313 -4.27 -20.08 21.47
C GLN A 313 -5.16 -21.25 21.95
N SER A 314 -6.48 -21.10 21.95
CA SER A 314 -7.40 -22.17 22.35
C SER A 314 -7.35 -23.38 21.41
N LEU A 315 -7.04 -23.16 20.12
CA LEU A 315 -6.83 -24.24 19.15
C LEU A 315 -5.51 -24.99 19.34
N SER A 316 -4.56 -24.38 20.03
CA SER A 316 -3.23 -24.96 20.28
C SER A 316 -3.15 -25.69 21.61
N ALA A 317 -4.14 -25.53 22.49
CA ALA A 317 -4.26 -26.34 23.71
C ALA A 317 -4.67 -27.78 23.33
N PRO A 318 -3.94 -28.82 23.78
CA PRO A 318 -4.42 -30.18 23.60
C PRO A 318 -5.76 -30.31 24.31
N ASN A 319 -6.77 -30.85 23.61
CA ASN A 319 -8.03 -31.23 24.23
C ASN A 319 -7.71 -32.08 25.46
N GLY A 320 -7.97 -31.53 26.64
CA GLY A 320 -7.85 -32.25 27.89
C GLY A 320 -8.80 -33.43 27.85
N ASP A 321 -8.22 -34.62 27.96
CA ASP A 321 -8.89 -35.88 28.22
C ASP A 321 -9.81 -35.69 29.44
N CYS A 322 -11.12 -35.55 29.19
CA CYS A 322 -12.11 -35.51 30.25
C CYS A 322 -12.50 -36.95 30.59
N ASP A 323 -11.56 -37.69 31.15
CA ASP A 323 -11.84 -38.98 31.78
C ASP A 323 -12.23 -38.69 33.24
N THR A 324 -13.53 -38.48 33.48
CA THR A 324 -14.10 -38.48 34.83
C THR A 324 -14.85 -39.78 35.05
N LYS A 325 -14.09 -40.80 35.47
CA LYS A 325 -14.63 -41.85 36.35
C LYS A 325 -14.38 -41.42 37.79
N HIS A 326 -15.45 -41.08 38.49
CA HIS A 326 -15.63 -41.38 39.91
C HIS A 326 -17.12 -41.51 40.20
#